data_AF-A0A6C2E030-F1
#
_entry.id   AF-A0A6C2E030-F1
#
_cell.length_a   1.000
_cell.length_b   1.000
_cell.length_c   1.000
_cell.angle_alpha   90.00
_cell.angle_beta   90.00
_cell.angle_gamma   90.00
#
_symmetry.space_group_name_H-M   'P 1'
#
loop_
_entity.id
_entity.type
_entity.pdbx_description
1 polymer ?
#
loop_
_entity_poly.entity_id
_entity_poly.type
_entity_poly.pdbx_seq_one_letter_code
_entity_poly.pdbx_strand_id
1 'polypeptide(L)'
;MTDISFTDRDKIYEVIDTSSRLKYLLKFTYQLSLDDIVSVRVDGDNFKVDINTEKDMLRFKPQGIENVIMKNPETGILQLTFDPALAQAIYNIVDEYGG
;
A
#
# COMPACT_ATOMS: atom_id res chain seq x y z
N MET A 1 8.99 -15.43 0.69
CA MET A 1 7.61 -15.48 1.23
C MET A 1 6.70 -14.81 0.21
N THR A 2 5.42 -15.09 0.29
CA THR A 2 4.45 -14.98 -0.81
C THR A 2 4.22 -13.54 -1.25
N ASP A 3 4.30 -13.32 -2.56
CA ASP A 3 3.81 -12.12 -3.21
C ASP A 3 2.36 -12.38 -3.65
N ILE A 4 1.44 -11.58 -3.12
CA ILE A 4 0.01 -11.82 -3.23
C ILE A 4 -0.60 -10.67 -4.01
N SER A 5 -1.33 -10.98 -5.08
CA SER A 5 -1.98 -9.99 -5.92
C SER A 5 -3.49 -10.16 -5.88
N PHE A 6 -4.21 -9.10 -5.56
CA PHE A 6 -5.66 -9.04 -5.50
C PHE A 6 -6.18 -8.17 -6.65
N THR A 7 -7.11 -8.71 -7.43
CA THR A 7 -7.89 -7.98 -8.44
C THR A 7 -9.38 -7.96 -8.11
N ASP A 8 -9.80 -8.75 -7.12
CA ASP A 8 -11.17 -8.74 -6.59
C ASP A 8 -11.40 -7.48 -5.74
N ARG A 9 -12.51 -6.78 -5.98
CA ARG A 9 -12.80 -5.51 -5.30
C ARG A 9 -12.98 -5.68 -3.81
N ASP A 10 -13.73 -6.68 -3.35
CA ASP A 10 -13.98 -6.86 -1.92
C ASP A 10 -12.66 -7.13 -1.19
N LYS A 11 -11.76 -7.91 -1.80
CA LYS A 11 -10.42 -8.15 -1.27
C LYS A 11 -9.52 -6.91 -1.27
N ILE A 12 -9.59 -6.09 -2.30
CA ILE A 12 -8.85 -4.80 -2.35
C ILE A 12 -9.30 -3.88 -1.21
N TYR A 13 -10.61 -3.76 -1.00
CA TYR A 13 -11.18 -2.95 0.08
C TYR A 13 -10.72 -3.46 1.45
N GLU A 14 -10.77 -4.77 1.65
CA GLU A 14 -10.32 -5.43 2.87
C GLU A 14 -8.83 -5.13 3.17
N VAL A 15 -7.95 -5.33 2.18
CA VAL A 15 -6.51 -5.04 2.30
C VAL A 15 -6.24 -3.58 2.68
N ILE A 16 -6.96 -2.64 2.06
CA ILE A 16 -6.78 -1.22 2.33
C ILE A 16 -7.29 -0.86 3.73
N ASP A 17 -8.37 -1.48 4.17
CA ASP A 17 -8.95 -1.25 5.50
C ASP A 17 -8.13 -1.87 6.63
N THR A 18 -7.30 -2.88 6.35
CA THR A 18 -6.35 -3.46 7.31
C THR A 18 -5.31 -2.44 7.81
N SER A 19 -5.04 -1.37 7.06
CA SER A 19 -4.15 -0.29 7.49
C SER A 19 -4.83 1.08 7.46
N SER A 20 -5.13 1.61 8.64
CA SER A 20 -5.66 2.99 8.79
C SER A 20 -4.75 4.04 8.13
N ARG A 21 -3.42 3.80 8.10
CA ARG A 21 -2.48 4.71 7.41
C ARG A 21 -2.60 4.60 5.90
N LEU A 22 -2.61 3.38 5.34
CA LEU A 22 -2.75 3.17 3.90
C LEU A 22 -4.05 3.81 3.40
N LYS A 23 -5.16 3.53 4.10
CA LYS A 23 -6.47 4.17 3.86
C LYS A 23 -6.39 5.69 3.90
N TYR A 24 -5.71 6.26 4.90
CA TYR A 24 -5.51 7.71 5.00
C TYR A 24 -4.71 8.26 3.81
N LEU A 25 -3.59 7.64 3.45
CA LEU A 25 -2.73 8.11 2.36
C LEU A 25 -3.48 8.09 1.04
N LEU A 26 -4.17 6.99 0.72
CA LEU A 26 -4.94 6.87 -0.52
C LEU A 26 -6.04 7.94 -0.61
N LYS A 27 -6.85 8.08 0.45
CA LYS A 27 -7.98 9.00 0.45
C LYS A 27 -7.57 10.47 0.52
N PHE A 28 -6.65 10.84 1.42
CA PHE A 28 -6.38 12.24 1.72
C PHE A 28 -5.16 12.80 0.99
N THR A 29 -4.13 11.97 0.79
CA THR A 29 -2.90 12.42 0.11
C THR A 29 -3.01 12.27 -1.40
N TYR A 30 -3.46 11.10 -1.86
CA TYR A 30 -3.55 10.80 -3.29
C TYR A 30 -4.93 11.08 -3.89
N GLN A 31 -5.93 11.40 -3.05
CA GLN A 31 -7.32 11.63 -3.47
C GLN A 31 -7.84 10.52 -4.38
N LEU A 32 -7.39 9.28 -4.12
CA LEU A 32 -7.69 8.13 -4.94
C LEU A 32 -8.99 7.48 -4.44
N SER A 33 -9.95 7.28 -5.33
CA SER A 33 -11.12 6.46 -5.02
C SER A 33 -10.72 4.98 -5.01
N LEU A 34 -11.31 4.20 -4.11
CA LEU A 34 -11.14 2.74 -4.12
C LEU A 34 -11.64 2.12 -5.43
N ASP A 35 -12.62 2.76 -6.08
CA ASP A 35 -13.15 2.33 -7.37
C ASP A 35 -12.15 2.49 -8.53
N ASP A 36 -11.16 3.37 -8.38
CA ASP A 36 -10.09 3.62 -9.35
C ASP A 36 -8.94 2.61 -9.24
N ILE A 37 -8.96 1.76 -8.20
CA ILE A 37 -7.93 0.76 -7.95
C ILE A 37 -8.28 -0.51 -8.73
N VAL A 38 -7.37 -0.87 -9.64
CA VAL A 38 -7.49 -2.05 -10.50
C VAL A 38 -6.93 -3.29 -9.79
N SER A 39 -5.83 -3.13 -9.06
CA SER A 39 -5.24 -4.22 -8.30
C SER A 39 -4.37 -3.76 -7.15
N VAL A 40 -4.22 -4.63 -6.16
CA VAL A 40 -3.31 -4.43 -5.03
C VAL A 40 -2.37 -5.62 -4.93
N ARG A 41 -1.07 -5.36 -4.89
CA ARG A 41 -0.03 -6.38 -4.72
C ARG A 41 0.68 -6.18 -3.39
N VAL A 42 0.77 -7.23 -2.59
CA VAL A 42 1.39 -7.24 -1.27
C VAL A 42 2.57 -8.19 -1.27
N ASP A 43 3.75 -7.64 -0.98
CA ASP A 43 5.03 -8.34 -0.93
C ASP A 43 5.50 -8.36 0.53
N GLY A 44 5.29 -9.51 1.18
CA GLY A 44 5.62 -9.72 2.59
C GLY A 44 7.11 -9.69 2.89
N ASP A 45 7.94 -10.16 1.96
CA ASP A 45 9.41 -10.18 2.15
C ASP A 45 9.98 -8.77 2.24
N ASN A 46 9.39 -7.84 1.49
CA ASN A 46 9.86 -6.47 1.40
C ASN A 46 9.02 -5.47 2.19
N PHE A 47 8.01 -5.93 2.93
CA PHE A 47 6.97 -5.10 3.54
C PHE A 47 6.41 -4.08 2.54
N LYS A 48 6.01 -4.51 1.35
CA LYS A 48 5.66 -3.56 0.28
C LYS A 48 4.23 -3.79 -0.20
N VAL A 49 3.49 -2.71 -0.42
CA VAL A 49 2.17 -2.70 -1.04
C VAL A 49 2.21 -1.84 -2.29
N ASP A 50 1.90 -2.42 -3.43
CA ASP A 50 1.72 -1.71 -4.69
C ASP A 50 0.21 -1.60 -4.99
N ILE A 51 -0.28 -0.38 -5.14
CA ILE A 51 -1.66 -0.06 -5.55
C ILE A 51 -1.60 0.35 -7.02
N ASN A 52 -2.22 -0.43 -7.89
CA ASN A 52 -2.28 -0.14 -9.33
C ASN A 52 -3.64 0.46 -9.67
N THR A 53 -3.62 1.57 -10.40
CA THR A 53 -4.79 2.17 -11.05
C THR A 53 -4.67 1.97 -12.56
N GLU A 54 -5.65 2.45 -13.34
CA GLU A 54 -5.54 2.42 -14.80
C GLU A 54 -4.41 3.31 -15.34
N LYS A 55 -4.00 4.34 -14.58
CA LYS A 55 -3.07 5.38 -15.05
C LYS A 55 -1.70 5.31 -14.38
N ASP A 56 -1.66 4.92 -13.12
CA ASP A 56 -0.47 5.04 -12.26
C ASP A 56 -0.33 3.83 -11.32
N MET A 57 0.89 3.64 -10.82
CA MET A 57 1.19 2.70 -9.74
C MET A 57 1.74 3.46 -8.53
N LEU A 58 1.08 3.32 -7.39
CA LEU A 58 1.53 3.85 -6.11
C LEU A 58 2.17 2.73 -5.28
N ARG A 59 3.41 2.93 -4.83
CA ARG A 59 4.15 1.98 -4.01
C ARG A 59 4.30 2.50 -2.59
N PHE A 60 3.87 1.69 -1.63
CA PHE A 60 3.99 1.92 -0.20
C PHE A 60 4.93 0.88 0.39
N LYS A 61 5.95 1.33 1.12
CA LYS A 61 6.89 0.46 1.83
C LYS A 61 7.28 1.17 3.13
N PRO A 62 7.16 0.53 4.31
CA PRO A 62 7.71 1.06 5.53
C PRO A 62 9.23 1.07 5.38
N GLN A 63 9.76 2.20 5.77
CA GLN A 63 11.18 2.45 5.78
C GLN A 63 11.87 1.76 6.94
N GLY A 64 12.86 0.90 6.70
CA GLY A 64 13.99 0.90 7.65
C GLY A 64 14.49 2.35 7.80
N ILE A 65 15.03 2.71 8.97
CA ILE A 65 15.40 4.05 9.53
C ILE A 65 15.84 5.21 8.58
N GLU A 66 16.06 4.99 7.29
CA GLU A 66 16.63 5.94 6.33
C GLU A 66 15.74 6.21 5.10
N ASN A 67 14.90 7.25 5.16
CA ASN A 67 14.27 8.11 4.13
C ASN A 67 13.90 7.57 2.71
N VAL A 68 12.59 7.49 2.40
CA VAL A 68 12.01 7.23 1.06
C VAL A 68 11.41 8.53 0.58
N ILE A 69 11.81 8.89 -0.62
CA ILE A 69 11.33 10.04 -1.38
C ILE A 69 10.13 9.56 -2.22
N MET A 70 8.91 9.94 -1.88
CA MET A 70 7.74 9.70 -2.74
C MET A 70 7.67 10.77 -3.84
N LYS A 71 7.90 10.40 -5.09
CA LYS A 71 7.83 11.36 -6.21
C LYS A 71 6.38 11.48 -6.70
N ASN A 72 5.60 12.37 -6.08
CA ASN A 72 4.41 12.92 -6.71
C ASN A 72 4.87 14.03 -7.71
N PRO A 73 4.56 13.92 -9.02
CA PRO A 73 4.99 14.89 -10.02
C PRO A 73 4.39 16.30 -9.83
N GLU A 74 3.28 16.43 -9.09
CA GLU A 74 2.62 17.70 -8.81
C GLU A 74 3.02 18.29 -7.45
N THR A 75 3.26 17.45 -6.43
CA THR A 75 3.42 17.92 -5.04
C THR A 75 4.83 17.83 -4.47
N GLY A 76 5.79 17.21 -5.18
CA GLY A 76 7.20 17.23 -4.82
C GLY A 76 7.53 16.69 -3.42
N ILE A 77 7.68 15.36 -3.31
CA ILE A 77 8.25 14.64 -2.15
C ILE A 77 7.42 14.69 -0.86
N LEU A 78 6.64 13.63 -0.62
CA LEU A 78 6.19 13.26 0.73
C LEU A 78 7.20 12.32 1.37
N GLN A 79 7.81 12.76 2.47
CA GLN A 79 8.71 11.95 3.29
C GLN A 79 7.88 11.27 4.38
N LEU A 80 7.80 9.94 4.36
CA LEU A 80 7.06 9.15 5.34
C LEU A 80 8.06 8.43 6.26
N THR A 81 8.01 8.74 7.56
CA THR A 81 8.75 8.00 8.60
C THR A 81 8.32 6.53 8.66
N PHE A 82 9.17 5.66 9.22
CA PHE A 82 8.83 4.27 9.50
C PHE A 82 7.46 4.15 10.18
N ASP A 83 6.61 3.27 9.65
CA ASP A 83 5.26 3.06 10.14
C ASP A 83 5.07 1.59 10.59
N PRO A 84 5.09 1.32 11.90
CA PRO A 84 4.81 0.00 12.45
C PRO A 84 3.43 -0.54 12.08
N ALA A 85 2.41 0.33 11.91
CA ALA A 85 1.06 -0.09 11.58
C ALA A 85 0.96 -0.59 10.13
N LEU A 86 1.65 0.07 9.20
CA LEU A 86 1.75 -0.42 7.82
C LEU A 86 2.52 -1.75 7.75
N ALA A 87 3.63 -1.88 8.48
CA ALA A 87 4.39 -3.13 8.53
C ALA A 87 3.55 -4.28 9.10
N GLN A 88 2.84 -4.05 10.22
CA GLN A 88 1.97 -5.05 10.83
C GLN A 88 0.80 -5.44 9.92
N ALA A 89 0.19 -4.49 9.20
CA ALA A 89 -0.87 -4.79 8.25
C ALA A 89 -0.39 -5.72 7.12
N ILE A 90 0.81 -5.49 6.61
CA ILE A 90 1.41 -6.35 5.58
C ILE A 90 1.68 -7.75 6.12
N TYR A 91 2.19 -7.87 7.34
CA TYR A 91 2.34 -9.17 8.00
C TYR A 91 1.00 -9.91 8.10
N ASN A 92 -0.06 -9.24 8.57
CA ASN A 92 -1.37 -9.85 8.72
C ASN A 92 -1.92 -10.36 7.38
N ILE A 93 -1.79 -9.57 6.31
CA ILE A 93 -2.26 -9.96 4.97
C ILE A 93 -1.49 -11.19 4.47
N VAL A 94 -0.17 -11.21 4.65
CA VAL A 94 0.64 -12.35 4.18
C VAL A 94 0.36 -13.61 4.99
N ASP A 95 0.15 -13.48 6.30
CA ASP A 95 -0.22 -14.59 7.18
C ASP A 95 -1.58 -15.18 6.80
N GLU A 96 -2.57 -14.33 6.51
CA GLU A 96 -3.93 -14.75 6.18
C GLU A 96 -4.06 -15.34 4.76
N TYR A 97 -3.37 -14.76 3.78
CA TYR A 97 -3.57 -15.08 2.35
C TYR A 97 -2.40 -15.81 1.69
N GLY A 98 -1.26 -15.94 2.37
CA GLY A 98 -0.01 -16.43 1.77
C GLY A 98 0.23 -17.94 1.84
N GLY A 99 -0.74 -18.72 2.34
CA GLY A 99 -0.69 -20.18 2.50
C GLY A 99 -0.89 -20.99 1.23
#